data_AF-A0A4R0Z491-F1
#
_entry.id   AF-A0A4R0Z491-F1
#
_cell.length_a   1.000
_cell.length_b   1.000
_cell.length_c   1.000
_cell.angle_alpha   90.00
_cell.angle_beta   90.00
_cell.angle_gamma   90.00
#
_symmetry.space_group_name_H-M   'P 1'
#
loop_
_entity.id
_entity.type
_entity.pdbx_description
1 polymer ?
#
loop_
_entity_poly.entity_id
_entity_poly.type
_entity_poly.pdbx_seq_one_letter_code
_entity_poly.pdbx_strand_id
1 'polypeptide(L)'
;MTVRSGGYLLIERTKRAEYMDAQRLPELVRSASECICEQHPTLDVLWGTSKDRKNTYRERLRLSEEDFLKLTEWVEVHQESGELGYPQTFQTVELAKRFRDSFLSHIELDILELGLPESYVADFLAQGDEGESPERYGVERFILGHERDEPTGQFLGYEVLGYENGMFHSYLCNGLEKDFAEQFSFKLNKHGFVSTLEEAGRYCTYSNQEDVETESVLWLPWAIFEGKV
;
A
#
# COMPACT_ATOMS: atom_id res chain seq x y z
N MET A 1 13.54 -16.08 1.95
CA MET A 1 13.28 -14.84 2.71
C MET A 1 11.93 -15.03 3.35
N THR A 2 11.87 -15.03 4.67
CA THR A 2 10.62 -15.21 5.40
C THR A 2 9.96 -13.86 5.59
N VAL A 3 8.74 -13.72 5.09
CA VAL A 3 7.93 -12.51 5.25
C VAL A 3 6.51 -12.92 5.63
N ARG A 4 5.78 -12.02 6.29
CA ARG A 4 4.35 -12.17 6.55
C ARG A 4 3.56 -11.30 5.60
N SER A 5 2.49 -11.85 5.04
CA SER A 5 1.60 -11.10 4.15
C SER A 5 0.78 -10.08 4.95
N GLY A 6 0.84 -8.83 4.51
CA GLY A 6 -0.02 -7.73 4.94
C GLY A 6 -1.29 -7.62 4.09
N GLY A 7 -1.54 -8.58 3.19
CA GLY A 7 -2.66 -8.56 2.26
C GLY A 7 -2.33 -7.83 0.95
N TYR A 8 -3.39 -7.49 0.21
CA TYR A 8 -3.31 -7.03 -1.17
C TYR A 8 -3.93 -5.64 -1.33
N LEU A 9 -3.31 -4.81 -2.15
CA LEU A 9 -3.79 -3.49 -2.56
C LEU A 9 -4.11 -3.50 -4.06
N LEU A 10 -5.12 -2.74 -4.46
CA LEU A 10 -5.45 -2.49 -5.86
C LEU A 10 -5.16 -1.03 -6.19
N ILE A 11 -4.18 -0.78 -7.06
CA ILE A 11 -3.64 0.56 -7.29
C ILE A 11 -3.71 0.98 -8.76
N GLU A 12 -3.91 2.28 -8.99
CA GLU A 12 -3.61 2.93 -10.28
C GLU A 12 -2.15 3.39 -10.29
N ARG A 13 -1.43 3.14 -11.38
CA ARG A 13 -0.07 3.68 -11.54
C ARG A 13 -0.14 5.18 -11.78
N THR A 14 0.66 5.94 -11.05
CA THR A 14 0.70 7.39 -11.20
C THR A 14 1.89 7.82 -12.05
N LYS A 15 1.70 8.85 -12.88
CA LYS A 15 2.81 9.51 -13.55
C LYS A 15 3.70 10.18 -12.51
N ARG A 16 5.00 9.92 -12.56
CA ARG A 16 6.00 10.53 -11.69
C ARG A 16 5.78 12.05 -11.59
N ALA A 17 5.68 12.54 -10.36
CA ALA A 17 5.50 13.96 -10.09
C ALA A 17 6.76 14.77 -10.42
N GLU A 18 6.62 16.07 -10.66
CA GLU A 18 7.74 16.94 -11.07
C GLU A 18 8.83 17.07 -9.99
N TYR A 19 8.45 16.97 -8.71
CA TYR A 19 9.41 17.05 -7.60
C TYR A 19 10.28 15.79 -7.48
N MET A 20 9.86 14.67 -8.07
CA MET A 20 10.56 13.40 -7.99
C MET A 20 11.70 13.30 -9.00
N ASP A 21 12.77 12.60 -8.63
CA ASP A 21 13.95 12.51 -9.49
C ASP A 21 13.75 11.68 -10.78
N ALA A 22 13.72 12.38 -11.91
CA ALA A 22 13.48 11.79 -13.22
C ALA A 22 14.61 10.89 -13.76
N GLN A 23 15.83 11.01 -13.24
CA GLN A 23 16.97 10.18 -13.64
C GLN A 23 17.00 8.85 -12.89
N ARG A 24 16.30 8.77 -11.75
CA ARG A 24 16.33 7.62 -10.84
C ARG A 24 15.03 6.81 -10.84
N LEU A 25 13.90 7.47 -11.01
CA LEU A 25 12.58 6.85 -10.97
C LEU A 25 12.02 6.58 -12.38
N PRO A 26 11.16 5.56 -12.56
CA PRO A 26 10.43 5.37 -13.82
C PRO A 26 9.42 6.50 -14.08
N GLU A 27 8.93 6.63 -15.33
CA GLU A 27 7.89 7.61 -15.66
C GLU A 27 6.53 7.26 -15.04
N LEU A 28 6.21 5.97 -14.95
CA LEU A 28 5.04 5.45 -14.25
C LEU A 28 5.50 4.78 -12.96
N VAL A 29 5.05 5.31 -11.83
CA VAL A 29 5.41 4.86 -10.49
C VAL A 29 4.37 3.86 -10.00
N ARG A 30 4.85 2.81 -9.32
CA ARG A 30 4.05 1.90 -8.51
C ARG A 30 4.49 2.09 -7.07
N SER A 31 3.55 2.24 -6.16
CA SER A 31 3.81 2.39 -4.73
C SER A 31 2.63 1.86 -3.94
N ALA A 32 2.90 1.31 -2.75
CA ALA A 32 1.86 0.97 -1.78
C ALA A 32 1.29 2.20 -1.04
N SER A 33 1.86 3.39 -1.24
CA SER A 33 1.42 4.63 -0.61
C SER A 33 0.27 5.29 -1.36
N GLU A 34 -0.77 5.64 -0.60
CA GLU A 34 -1.94 6.40 -1.07
C GLU A 34 -1.59 7.84 -1.45
N CYS A 35 -0.49 8.38 -0.92
CA CYS A 35 0.02 9.69 -1.32
C CYS A 35 0.57 9.69 -2.76
N ILE A 36 0.95 8.52 -3.27
CA ILE A 36 1.61 8.36 -4.58
C ILE A 36 0.67 7.72 -5.60
N CYS A 37 0.02 6.61 -5.24
CA CYS A 37 -0.86 5.86 -6.11
C CYS A 37 -2.29 5.86 -5.56
N GLU A 38 -3.26 6.14 -6.43
CA GLU A 38 -4.66 6.01 -6.07
C GLU A 38 -4.99 4.54 -5.79
N GLN A 39 -5.77 4.28 -4.75
CA GLN A 39 -6.13 2.94 -4.32
C GLN A 39 -7.63 2.71 -4.32
N HIS A 40 -8.02 1.46 -4.56
CA HIS A 40 -9.43 1.08 -4.66
C HIS A 40 -9.77 -0.15 -3.82
N PRO A 41 -10.99 -0.19 -3.24
CA PRO A 41 -11.95 0.92 -3.12
C PRO A 41 -11.44 2.00 -2.15
N THR A 42 -11.88 3.26 -2.29
CA THR A 42 -11.63 4.29 -1.27
C THR A 42 -12.72 4.24 -0.19
N LEU A 43 -12.51 3.47 0.90
CA LEU A 43 -13.57 3.21 1.89
C LEU A 43 -14.05 4.48 2.61
N ASP A 44 -13.16 5.44 2.86
CA ASP A 44 -13.52 6.74 3.43
C ASP A 44 -14.56 7.50 2.63
N VAL A 45 -14.52 7.37 1.31
CA VAL A 45 -15.51 8.00 0.43
C VAL A 45 -16.82 7.23 0.48
N LEU A 46 -16.77 5.90 0.47
CA LEU A 46 -17.96 5.04 0.49
C LEU A 46 -18.74 5.15 1.80
N TRP A 47 -18.05 5.26 2.93
CA TRP A 47 -18.67 5.40 4.25
C TRP A 47 -18.93 6.85 4.66
N GLY A 48 -18.28 7.81 4.02
CA GLY A 48 -18.52 9.23 4.25
C GLY A 48 -19.98 9.63 4.04
N THR A 49 -20.40 10.73 4.65
CA THR A 49 -21.77 11.28 4.48
C THR A 49 -21.88 12.27 3.32
N SER A 50 -20.75 12.67 2.72
CA SER A 50 -20.71 13.64 1.63
C SER A 50 -21.19 13.03 0.31
N LYS A 51 -22.38 13.43 -0.13
CA LYS A 51 -22.93 13.06 -1.44
C LYS A 51 -22.04 13.54 -2.59
N ASP A 52 -21.46 14.72 -2.48
CA ASP A 52 -20.60 15.29 -3.53
C ASP A 52 -19.32 14.47 -3.70
N ARG A 53 -18.68 14.04 -2.60
CA ARG A 53 -17.51 13.13 -2.67
C ARG A 53 -17.87 11.79 -3.29
N LYS A 54 -19.01 11.20 -2.90
CA LYS A 54 -19.49 9.94 -3.50
C LYS A 54 -19.78 10.07 -4.98
N ASN A 55 -20.45 11.15 -5.40
CA ASN A 55 -20.76 11.41 -6.80
C ASN A 55 -19.48 11.62 -7.63
N THR A 56 -18.53 12.41 -7.10
CA THR A 56 -17.23 12.64 -7.76
C THR A 56 -16.47 11.33 -7.94
N TYR A 57 -16.42 10.50 -6.90
CA TYR A 57 -15.77 9.19 -6.96
C TYR A 57 -16.47 8.25 -7.95
N ARG A 58 -17.79 8.12 -7.88
CA ARG A 58 -18.59 7.34 -8.86
C ARG A 58 -18.30 7.74 -10.30
N GLU A 59 -18.29 9.04 -10.58
CA GLU A 59 -18.02 9.58 -11.92
C GLU A 59 -16.59 9.29 -12.38
N ARG A 60 -15.60 9.42 -11.48
CA ARG A 60 -14.20 9.04 -11.74
C ARG A 60 -14.08 7.56 -12.11
N LEU A 61 -14.76 6.69 -11.37
CA LEU A 61 -14.82 5.25 -11.64
C LEU A 61 -15.63 4.91 -12.90
N ARG A 62 -16.35 5.88 -13.49
CA ARG A 62 -17.26 5.71 -14.64
C ARG A 62 -18.38 4.69 -14.36
N LEU A 63 -18.86 4.65 -13.13
CA LEU A 63 -19.93 3.74 -12.72
C LEU A 63 -21.31 4.39 -12.86
N SER A 64 -22.30 3.58 -13.25
CA SER A 64 -23.70 3.94 -13.11
C SER A 64 -24.07 4.09 -11.62
N GLU A 65 -25.21 4.73 -11.33
CA GLU A 65 -25.72 4.78 -9.96
C GLU A 65 -26.01 3.37 -9.41
N GLU A 66 -26.57 2.50 -10.24
CA GLU A 66 -26.86 1.11 -9.89
C GLU A 66 -25.58 0.31 -9.57
N ASP A 67 -24.54 0.44 -10.40
CA ASP A 67 -23.28 -0.28 -10.18
C ASP A 67 -22.50 0.27 -8.97
N PHE A 68 -22.64 1.56 -8.69
CA PHE A 68 -22.05 2.17 -7.49
C PHE A 68 -22.74 1.70 -6.20
N LEU A 69 -24.07 1.51 -6.22
CA LEU A 69 -24.79 0.89 -5.10
C LEU A 69 -24.33 -0.55 -4.89
N LYS A 70 -24.22 -1.36 -5.96
CA LYS A 70 -23.69 -2.73 -5.89
C LYS A 70 -22.26 -2.76 -5.34
N LEU A 71 -21.41 -1.82 -5.74
CA LEU A 71 -20.05 -1.69 -5.22
C LEU A 71 -20.07 -1.41 -3.70
N THR A 72 -20.93 -0.50 -3.27
CA THR A 72 -21.06 -0.13 -1.84
C THR A 72 -21.53 -1.33 -1.01
N GLU A 73 -22.58 -2.02 -1.46
CA GLU A 73 -23.09 -3.25 -0.81
C GLU A 73 -22.02 -4.36 -0.78
N TRP A 74 -21.27 -4.53 -1.87
CA TRP A 74 -20.20 -5.52 -1.94
C TRP A 74 -19.11 -5.24 -0.89
N VAL A 75 -18.74 -3.96 -0.75
CA VAL A 75 -17.74 -3.50 0.23
C VAL A 75 -18.20 -3.75 1.65
N GLU A 76 -19.46 -3.43 1.97
CA GLU A 76 -20.03 -3.67 3.30
C GLU A 76 -19.98 -5.16 3.66
N VAL A 77 -20.44 -6.04 2.77
CA VAL A 77 -20.44 -7.49 3.01
C VAL A 77 -19.04 -8.05 3.28
N HIS A 78 -18.04 -7.64 2.51
CA HIS A 78 -16.68 -8.19 2.67
C HIS A 78 -15.89 -7.54 3.81
N GLN A 79 -16.29 -6.34 4.24
CA GLN A 79 -15.74 -5.76 5.46
C GLN A 79 -16.33 -6.43 6.71
N GLU A 80 -17.64 -6.69 6.73
CA GLU A 80 -18.30 -7.46 7.80
C GLU A 80 -17.76 -8.89 7.93
N SER A 81 -17.39 -9.54 6.81
CA SER A 81 -16.77 -10.87 6.83
C SER A 81 -15.32 -10.87 7.29
N GLY A 82 -14.66 -9.70 7.32
CA GLY A 82 -13.23 -9.56 7.64
C GLY A 82 -12.28 -9.86 6.46
N GLU A 83 -12.81 -10.12 5.27
CA GLU A 83 -12.00 -10.38 4.06
C GLU A 83 -11.47 -9.07 3.42
N LEU A 84 -12.15 -7.94 3.68
CA LEU A 84 -11.69 -6.59 3.36
C LEU A 84 -11.34 -5.84 4.65
N GLY A 85 -10.11 -5.36 4.74
CA GLY A 85 -9.60 -4.58 5.86
C GLY A 85 -9.60 -3.09 5.55
N TYR A 86 -9.92 -2.28 6.57
CA TYR A 86 -9.85 -0.82 6.47
C TYR A 86 -8.38 -0.35 6.53
N PRO A 87 -7.93 0.61 5.69
CA PRO A 87 -8.74 1.40 4.78
C PRO A 87 -9.05 0.71 3.45
N GLN A 88 -8.18 -0.09 2.84
CA GLN A 88 -8.55 -0.83 1.60
C GLN A 88 -7.63 -2.01 1.28
N THR A 89 -7.46 -2.90 2.26
CA THR A 89 -6.60 -4.08 2.12
C THR A 89 -7.45 -5.33 1.90
N PHE A 90 -7.23 -6.03 0.80
CA PHE A 90 -7.88 -7.32 0.54
C PHE A 90 -7.09 -8.45 1.20
N GLN A 91 -7.79 -9.44 1.78
CA GLN A 91 -7.13 -10.60 2.39
C GLN A 91 -6.45 -11.49 1.34
N THR A 92 -7.06 -11.67 0.16
CA THR A 92 -6.56 -12.57 -0.89
C THR A 92 -6.50 -11.91 -2.25
N VAL A 93 -5.61 -12.43 -3.10
CA VAL A 93 -5.49 -11.97 -4.49
C VAL A 93 -6.77 -12.23 -5.30
N GLU A 94 -7.46 -13.34 -5.04
CA GLU A 94 -8.73 -13.69 -5.69
C GLU A 94 -9.81 -12.66 -5.37
N LEU A 95 -9.86 -12.18 -4.14
CA LEU A 95 -10.83 -11.17 -3.73
C LEU A 95 -10.56 -9.84 -4.43
N ALA A 96 -9.31 -9.38 -4.45
CA ALA A 96 -8.91 -8.17 -5.17
C ALA A 96 -9.25 -8.26 -6.67
N LYS A 97 -9.01 -9.42 -7.30
CA LYS A 97 -9.38 -9.69 -8.70
C LYS A 97 -10.89 -9.64 -8.91
N ARG A 98 -11.68 -10.30 -8.05
CA ARG A 98 -13.15 -10.27 -8.16
C ARG A 98 -13.69 -8.85 -8.06
N PHE A 99 -13.17 -8.05 -7.15
CA PHE A 99 -13.55 -6.64 -7.02
C PHE A 99 -13.22 -5.86 -8.31
N ARG A 100 -11.98 -5.94 -8.78
CA ARG A 100 -11.53 -5.32 -10.03
C ARG A 100 -12.42 -5.74 -11.20
N ASP A 101 -12.61 -7.04 -11.41
CA ASP A 101 -13.31 -7.57 -12.58
C ASP A 101 -14.80 -7.20 -12.57
N SER A 102 -15.41 -7.09 -11.38
CA SER A 102 -16.82 -6.73 -11.23
C SER A 102 -17.08 -5.25 -11.45
N PHE A 103 -16.18 -4.36 -10.99
CA PHE A 103 -16.46 -2.92 -10.94
C PHE A 103 -15.51 -2.06 -11.78
N LEU A 104 -14.26 -2.47 -11.95
CA LEU A 104 -13.18 -1.64 -12.49
C LEU A 104 -12.41 -2.32 -13.63
N SER A 105 -13.04 -3.26 -14.35
CA SER A 105 -12.39 -4.01 -15.44
C SER A 105 -11.96 -3.14 -16.62
N HIS A 106 -12.52 -1.92 -16.73
CA HIS A 106 -12.17 -0.90 -17.71
C HIS A 106 -11.05 0.05 -17.26
N ILE A 107 -10.55 -0.09 -16.02
CA ILE A 107 -9.45 0.70 -15.47
C ILE A 107 -8.20 -0.19 -15.40
N GLU A 108 -7.05 0.31 -15.85
CA GLU A 108 -5.80 -0.42 -15.69
C GLU A 108 -5.33 -0.33 -14.24
N LEU A 109 -5.37 -1.48 -13.55
CA LEU A 109 -5.04 -1.58 -12.13
C LEU A 109 -4.00 -2.67 -11.88
N ASP A 110 -3.04 -2.37 -11.02
CA ASP A 110 -2.10 -3.34 -10.48
C ASP A 110 -2.62 -3.88 -9.15
N ILE A 111 -2.39 -5.18 -8.91
CA ILE A 111 -2.61 -5.80 -7.60
C ILE A 111 -1.24 -6.00 -6.98
N LEU A 112 -0.99 -5.32 -5.85
CA LEU A 112 0.24 -5.47 -5.08
C LEU A 112 -0.05 -6.28 -3.83
N GLU A 113 0.77 -7.29 -3.56
CA GLU A 113 0.81 -7.94 -2.25
C GLU A 113 1.92 -7.31 -1.41
N LEU A 114 1.59 -7.02 -0.15
CA LEU A 114 2.47 -6.45 0.84
C LEU A 114 3.09 -7.58 1.65
N GLY A 115 4.41 -7.60 1.80
CA GLY A 115 5.11 -8.51 2.68
C GLY A 115 6.01 -7.77 3.66
N LEU A 116 5.88 -8.02 4.94
CA LEU A 116 6.82 -7.51 5.94
C LEU A 116 7.84 -8.59 6.31
N PRO A 117 9.15 -8.36 6.18
CA PRO A 117 10.13 -9.35 6.60
C PRO A 117 10.00 -9.67 8.09
N GLU A 118 10.09 -10.96 8.42
CA GLU A 118 9.79 -11.49 9.76
C GLU A 118 10.53 -10.75 10.89
N SER A 119 11.76 -10.30 10.62
CA SER A 119 12.58 -9.54 11.56
C SER A 119 12.02 -8.18 11.96
N TYR A 120 11.08 -7.61 11.21
CA TYR A 120 10.47 -6.30 11.44
C TYR A 120 9.04 -6.38 11.97
N VAL A 121 8.45 -7.58 12.05
CA VAL A 121 7.04 -7.76 12.46
C VAL A 121 6.80 -7.32 13.89
N ALA A 122 7.70 -7.65 14.82
CA ALA A 122 7.56 -7.26 16.22
C ALA A 122 7.56 -5.73 16.38
N ASP A 123 8.49 -5.04 15.72
CA ASP A 123 8.60 -3.58 15.78
C ASP A 123 7.37 -2.90 15.15
N PHE A 124 6.89 -3.42 14.01
CA PHE A 124 5.67 -2.94 13.37
C PHE A 124 4.45 -3.05 14.28
N LEU A 125 4.23 -4.20 14.91
CA LEU A 125 3.06 -4.43 15.75
C LEU A 125 3.12 -3.67 17.09
N ALA A 126 4.33 -3.36 17.58
CA ALA A 126 4.52 -2.57 18.80
C ALA A 126 4.08 -1.10 18.63
N GLN A 127 4.15 -0.54 17.42
CA GLN A 127 3.68 0.83 17.14
C GLN A 127 2.15 0.95 17.21
N GLY A 128 1.41 -0.14 16.94
CA GLY A 128 -0.06 -0.15 16.95
C GLY A 128 -0.70 -0.30 18.33
N ASP A 129 0.08 -0.56 19.38
CA ASP A 129 -0.43 -0.87 20.73
C ASP A 129 -0.69 0.38 21.61
N GLU A 130 -0.38 1.60 21.14
CA GLU A 130 -0.51 2.83 21.95
C GLU A 130 -1.90 3.53 21.88
N GLY A 131 -2.88 2.96 21.18
CA GLY A 131 -4.23 3.55 21.04
C GLY A 131 -5.35 2.78 21.74
N GLU A 132 -6.32 3.50 22.33
CA GLU A 132 -7.57 2.95 22.90
C GLU A 132 -8.57 2.38 21.84
N SER A 133 -8.15 2.19 20.59
CA SER A 133 -9.03 1.65 19.54
C SER A 133 -8.99 0.11 19.55
N PRO A 134 -10.13 -0.58 19.78
CA PRO A 134 -10.17 -2.04 19.87
C PRO A 134 -9.98 -2.76 18.51
N GLU A 135 -9.99 -2.04 17.38
CA GLU A 135 -9.91 -2.63 16.05
C GLU A 135 -8.64 -2.18 15.31
N ARG A 136 -7.82 -3.17 14.92
CA ARG A 136 -6.61 -2.99 14.11
C ARG A 136 -6.97 -2.79 12.63
N TYR A 137 -6.15 -2.03 11.93
CA TYR A 137 -6.28 -1.80 10.49
C TYR A 137 -6.02 -3.08 9.69
N GLY A 138 -6.42 -3.09 8.42
CA GLY A 138 -6.38 -4.25 7.53
C GLY A 138 -5.00 -4.91 7.46
N VAL A 139 -3.96 -4.12 7.21
CA VAL A 139 -2.57 -4.62 7.15
C VAL A 139 -2.15 -5.27 8.47
N GLU A 140 -2.36 -4.59 9.60
CA GLU A 140 -2.01 -5.09 10.93
C GLU A 140 -2.75 -6.39 11.26
N ARG A 141 -4.06 -6.43 10.96
CA ARG A 141 -4.91 -7.60 11.16
C ARG A 141 -4.42 -8.78 10.35
N PHE A 142 -4.03 -8.56 9.09
CA PHE A 142 -3.52 -9.62 8.24
C PHE A 142 -2.12 -10.06 8.66
N ILE A 143 -1.21 -9.17 9.04
CA ILE A 143 0.10 -9.55 9.59
C ILE A 143 -0.02 -10.41 10.86
N LEU A 144 -1.01 -10.11 11.72
CA LEU A 144 -1.31 -10.93 12.91
C LEU A 144 -1.92 -12.29 12.56
N GLY A 145 -2.87 -12.30 11.62
CA GLY A 145 -3.62 -13.51 11.27
C GLY A 145 -2.82 -14.51 10.44
N HIS A 146 -1.84 -14.03 9.66
CA HIS A 146 -0.98 -14.87 8.83
C HIS A 146 0.30 -15.23 9.59
N GLU A 147 0.22 -16.24 10.45
CA GLU A 147 1.41 -16.71 11.17
C GLU A 147 2.51 -17.21 10.22
N ARG A 148 2.16 -17.73 9.01
CA ARG A 148 3.12 -18.38 8.09
C ARG A 148 2.78 -18.37 6.58
N ASP A 149 1.78 -17.62 6.13
CA ASP A 149 1.49 -17.61 4.68
C ASP A 149 2.54 -16.77 3.96
N GLU A 150 3.38 -17.46 3.19
CA GLU A 150 4.36 -16.83 2.30
C GLU A 150 3.60 -16.12 1.16
N PRO A 151 4.04 -14.93 0.75
CA PRO A 151 3.49 -14.24 -0.41
C PRO A 151 3.46 -15.12 -1.63
N THR A 152 2.35 -15.05 -2.35
CA THR A 152 2.08 -15.89 -3.52
C THR A 152 2.48 -15.19 -4.81
N GLY A 153 2.67 -13.86 -4.76
CA GLY A 153 3.01 -13.03 -5.92
C GLY A 153 4.46 -13.14 -6.41
N GLN A 154 4.73 -12.55 -7.58
CA GLN A 154 6.10 -12.37 -8.04
C GLN A 154 6.76 -11.25 -7.23
N PHE A 155 7.87 -11.53 -6.57
CA PHE A 155 8.67 -10.50 -5.92
C PHE A 155 9.14 -9.42 -6.90
N LEU A 156 8.82 -8.16 -6.60
CA LEU A 156 9.19 -6.98 -7.39
C LEU A 156 10.37 -6.21 -6.79
N GLY A 157 10.56 -6.28 -5.48
CA GLY A 157 11.58 -5.54 -4.72
C GLY A 157 11.05 -5.07 -3.38
N TYR A 158 11.74 -4.11 -2.77
CA TYR A 158 11.31 -3.46 -1.54
C TYR A 158 10.95 -2.00 -1.77
N GLU A 159 10.03 -1.51 -0.95
CA GLU A 159 9.73 -0.09 -0.79
C GLU A 159 9.99 0.31 0.66
N VAL A 160 10.60 1.47 0.85
CA VAL A 160 10.76 2.08 2.19
C VAL A 160 9.45 2.81 2.49
N LEU A 161 8.68 2.26 3.42
CA LEU A 161 7.37 2.78 3.76
C LEU A 161 7.24 3.07 5.25
N GLY A 162 6.64 4.20 5.57
CA GLY A 162 6.10 4.52 6.88
C GLY A 162 4.62 4.12 6.92
N TYR A 163 4.12 3.71 8.09
CA TYR A 163 2.73 3.29 8.25
C TYR A 163 2.08 4.04 9.41
N GLU A 164 0.94 4.67 9.15
CA GLU A 164 0.19 5.45 10.12
C GLU A 164 -1.30 5.38 9.81
N ASN A 165 -2.13 5.13 10.83
CA ASN A 165 -3.59 5.16 10.73
C ASN A 165 -4.16 4.32 9.57
N GLY A 166 -3.55 3.16 9.29
CA GLY A 166 -4.00 2.28 8.21
C GLY A 166 -3.39 2.55 6.84
N MET A 167 -2.68 3.65 6.68
CA MET A 167 -2.18 4.16 5.40
C MET A 167 -0.65 4.10 5.33
N PHE A 168 -0.12 4.00 4.11
CA PHE A 168 1.32 4.04 3.87
C PHE A 168 1.79 5.41 3.36
N HIS A 169 2.91 5.87 3.92
CA HIS A 169 3.75 6.93 3.37
C HIS A 169 4.91 6.30 2.61
N SER A 170 5.17 6.77 1.39
CA SER A 170 6.36 6.36 0.64
C SER A 170 7.51 7.32 0.92
N TYR A 171 8.73 6.82 0.90
CA TYR A 171 9.94 7.66 0.91
C TYR A 171 9.92 8.72 -0.22
N LEU A 172 9.16 8.43 -1.29
CA LEU A 172 8.93 9.35 -2.41
C LEU A 172 8.13 10.60 -2.00
N CYS A 173 7.30 10.57 -0.95
CA CYS A 173 6.46 11.71 -0.56
C CYS A 173 7.28 12.97 -0.27
N ASN A 174 8.46 12.79 0.30
CA ASN A 174 9.33 13.90 0.74
C ASN A 174 10.63 13.99 -0.06
N GLY A 175 10.75 13.24 -1.17
CA GLY A 175 11.91 13.31 -2.05
C GLY A 175 13.15 12.59 -1.52
N LEU A 176 12.99 11.62 -0.59
CA LEU A 176 14.12 10.92 0.04
C LEU A 176 14.96 10.12 -0.96
N GLU A 177 14.48 9.87 -2.19
CA GLU A 177 15.30 9.26 -3.23
C GLU A 177 16.56 10.08 -3.56
N LYS A 178 16.52 11.40 -3.32
CA LYS A 178 17.65 12.31 -3.53
C LYS A 178 18.67 12.12 -2.41
N ASP A 179 18.21 12.17 -1.16
CA ASP A 179 19.01 11.91 0.04
C ASP A 179 19.67 10.54 -0.03
N PHE A 180 18.91 9.51 -0.40
CA PHE A 180 19.45 8.17 -0.56
C PHE A 180 20.55 8.12 -1.62
N ALA A 181 20.45 8.93 -2.68
CA ALA A 181 21.47 8.99 -3.72
C ALA A 181 22.69 9.84 -3.34
N GLU A 182 22.55 10.77 -2.41
CA GLU A 182 23.67 11.54 -1.86
C GLU A 182 24.45 10.72 -0.83
N GLN A 183 23.73 10.00 0.03
CA GLN A 183 24.32 9.22 1.13
C GLN A 183 24.76 7.81 0.69
N PHE A 184 24.12 7.26 -0.33
CA PHE A 184 24.31 5.88 -0.77
C PHE A 184 24.38 5.75 -2.29
N SER A 185 24.76 4.56 -2.77
CA SER A 185 24.67 4.22 -4.21
C SER A 185 23.25 3.83 -4.60
N PHE A 186 22.27 4.72 -4.37
CA PHE A 186 20.85 4.46 -4.60
C PHE A 186 20.53 4.16 -6.05
N LYS A 187 19.95 2.97 -6.28
CA LYS A 187 19.41 2.54 -7.57
C LYS A 187 18.21 1.64 -7.36
N LEU A 188 17.20 1.86 -8.19
CA LEU A 188 16.06 0.96 -8.27
C LEU A 188 16.32 -0.15 -9.29
N ASN A 189 15.66 -1.28 -9.09
CA ASN A 189 15.65 -2.37 -10.06
C ASN A 189 14.71 -2.05 -11.24
N LYS A 190 14.60 -2.99 -12.19
CA LYS A 190 13.76 -2.85 -13.40
C LYS A 190 12.26 -2.66 -13.12
N HIS A 191 11.81 -2.96 -11.90
CA HIS A 191 10.41 -2.80 -11.47
C HIS A 191 10.18 -1.48 -10.73
N GLY A 192 11.22 -0.67 -10.50
CA GLY A 192 11.10 0.60 -9.77
C GLY A 192 11.19 0.44 -8.24
N PHE A 193 11.72 -0.66 -7.73
CA PHE A 193 11.85 -0.94 -6.29
C PHE A 193 13.31 -1.17 -5.87
N VAL A 194 13.59 -1.09 -4.57
CA VAL A 194 14.90 -1.42 -4.00
C VAL A 194 15.15 -2.92 -4.14
N SER A 195 16.36 -3.33 -4.53
CA SER A 195 16.62 -4.71 -4.94
C SER A 195 16.72 -5.69 -3.77
N THR A 196 17.31 -5.25 -2.67
CA THR A 196 17.69 -6.14 -1.56
C THR A 196 17.20 -5.62 -0.21
N LEU A 197 16.98 -6.55 0.73
CA LEU A 197 16.58 -6.19 2.10
C LEU A 197 17.65 -5.37 2.81
N GLU A 198 18.92 -5.65 2.53
CA GLU A 198 20.06 -4.94 3.12
C GLU A 198 20.05 -3.47 2.71
N GLU A 199 19.87 -3.17 1.41
CA GLU A 199 19.76 -1.79 0.93
C GLU A 199 18.52 -1.09 1.49
N ALA A 200 17.37 -1.74 1.44
CA ALA A 200 16.13 -1.18 1.97
C ALA A 200 16.24 -0.90 3.47
N GLY A 201 16.82 -1.82 4.23
CA GLY A 201 17.07 -1.65 5.66
C GLY A 201 17.98 -0.46 5.98
N ARG A 202 19.03 -0.22 5.17
CA ARG A 202 19.88 0.96 5.33
C ARG A 202 19.12 2.26 5.11
N TYR A 203 18.23 2.29 4.11
CA TYR A 203 17.38 3.45 3.83
C TYR A 203 16.34 3.68 4.93
N CYS A 204 15.77 2.61 5.49
CA CYS A 204 14.93 2.70 6.69
C CYS A 204 15.71 3.24 7.89
N THR A 205 16.93 2.77 8.14
CA THR A 205 17.77 3.29 9.24
C THR A 205 18.07 4.78 9.06
N TYR A 206 18.29 5.24 7.82
CA TYR A 206 18.42 6.68 7.54
C TYR A 206 17.11 7.42 7.82
N SER A 207 15.99 6.93 7.27
CA SER A 207 14.68 7.60 7.36
C SER A 207 14.13 7.67 8.80
N ASN A 208 14.59 6.80 9.70
CA ASN A 208 14.20 6.79 11.11
C ASN A 208 15.11 7.67 12.01
N GLN A 209 16.03 8.46 11.45
CA GLN A 209 16.86 9.37 12.26
C GLN A 209 16.07 10.66 12.60
N GLU A 210 16.27 11.18 13.81
CA GLU A 210 15.54 12.36 14.32
C GLU A 210 15.79 13.64 13.51
N ASP A 211 16.92 13.73 12.81
CA ASP A 211 17.33 14.90 12.02
C ASP A 211 16.91 14.84 10.55
N VAL A 212 16.25 13.76 10.12
CA VAL A 212 15.67 13.66 8.78
C VAL A 212 14.22 14.14 8.83
N GLU A 213 13.90 15.16 8.04
CA GLU A 213 12.57 15.76 7.98
C GLU A 213 11.56 14.86 7.24
N THR A 214 11.07 13.82 7.91
CA THR A 214 10.00 12.93 7.42
C THR A 214 8.79 12.91 8.36
N GLU A 215 7.73 12.19 7.98
CA GLU A 215 6.67 11.82 8.91
C GLU A 215 7.25 11.10 10.14
N SER A 216 6.64 11.37 11.31
CA SER A 216 7.04 10.80 12.60
C SER A 216 6.50 9.37 12.76
N VAL A 217 6.89 8.49 11.84
CA VAL A 217 6.41 7.11 11.73
C VAL A 217 7.61 6.17 11.65
N LEU A 218 7.39 4.88 11.98
CA LEU A 218 8.40 3.86 11.80
C LEU A 218 8.52 3.47 10.31
N TRP A 219 9.65 3.79 9.70
CA TRP A 219 9.97 3.41 8.32
C TRP A 219 10.53 1.99 8.25
N LEU A 220 9.90 1.13 7.45
CA LEU A 220 10.24 -0.29 7.34
C LEU A 220 10.44 -0.74 5.88
N PRO A 221 11.23 -1.80 5.63
CA PRO A 221 11.50 -2.28 4.28
C PRO A 221 10.42 -3.28 3.85
N TRP A 222 9.30 -2.77 3.33
CA TRP A 222 8.19 -3.59 2.87
C TRP A 222 8.55 -4.25 1.54
N ALA A 223 8.46 -5.58 1.50
CA ALA A 223 8.57 -6.35 0.28
C ALA A 223 7.29 -6.21 -0.55
N ILE A 224 7.44 -5.89 -1.83
CA ILE A 224 6.33 -5.71 -2.76
C ILE A 224 6.33 -6.88 -3.73
N PHE A 225 5.17 -7.50 -3.88
CA PHE A 225 4.96 -8.59 -4.83
C PHE A 225 3.83 -8.22 -5.79
N GLU A 226 3.94 -8.66 -7.04
CA GLU A 226 2.86 -8.57 -8.02
C GLU A 226 1.89 -9.71 -7.78
N GLY A 227 0.62 -9.38 -7.49
CA GLY A 227 -0.45 -10.36 -7.35
C GLY A 227 -0.71 -11.06 -8.69
N LYS A 228 -0.15 -12.26 -8.86
CA LYS A 228 -0.36 -13.09 -10.05
C LYS A 228 -1.52 -14.04 -9.85
N VAL A 229 -2.20 -14.41 -10.94
CA VAL A 229 -2.87 -15.73 -11.04
C VAL A 229 -1.82 -16.67 -11.61
#